data_AF-A0A4U9TQ31-F1
#
_entry.id   AF-A0A4U9TQ31-F1
#
_cell.length_a   1.000
_cell.length_b   1.000
_cell.length_c   1.000
_cell.angle_alpha   90.00
_cell.angle_beta   90.00
_cell.angle_gamma   90.00
#
_symmetry.space_group_name_H-M   'P 1'
#
loop_
_entity.id
_entity.type
_entity.pdbx_description
1 polymer ?
#
loop_
_entity_poly.entity_id
_entity_poly.type
_entity_poly.pdbx_seq_one_letter_code
_entity_poly.pdbx_strand_id
1 'polypeptide(L)' 'MTPLAAEYGINSSADNISCAQQADVVVLAVKPQMMAQVCLPLQEQVDFSGKLVLSIAAGILVSVSIKCSAKA' A
#
# COMPACT_ATOMS: atom_id res chain seq x y z
N MET A 1 -15.56 -0.19 15.71
CA MET A 1 -15.52 1.01 14.84
C MET A 1 -14.18 1.70 15.08
N THR A 2 -13.29 1.75 14.10
CA THR A 2 -11.96 2.34 14.29
C THR A 2 -12.09 3.87 14.50
N PRO A 3 -11.40 4.47 15.49
CA PRO A 3 -11.64 5.85 15.92
C PRO A 3 -11.47 6.87 14.79
N LEU A 4 -10.54 6.63 13.87
CA LEU A 4 -10.31 7.53 12.73
C LEU A 4 -11.47 7.58 11.73
N ALA A 5 -12.15 6.46 11.47
CA ALA A 5 -13.24 6.41 10.50
C ALA A 5 -14.45 7.22 10.98
N ALA A 6 -14.75 7.17 12.29
CA ALA A 6 -15.84 7.93 12.89
C ALA A 6 -15.51 9.44 13.00
N GLU A 7 -14.24 9.79 13.21
CA GLU A 7 -13.81 11.16 13.49
C GLU A 7 -13.52 11.97 12.21
N TYR A 8 -13.01 11.32 11.15
CA TYR A 8 -12.56 11.98 9.92
C TYR A 8 -13.32 11.56 8.66
N GLY A 9 -14.32 10.66 8.78
CA GLY A 9 -15.09 10.18 7.64
C GLY A 9 -14.26 9.38 6.63
N ILE A 10 -13.16 8.76 7.07
CA ILE A 10 -12.28 7.97 6.20
C ILE A 10 -12.84 6.56 5.99
N ASN A 11 -12.61 6.03 4.79
CA ASN A 11 -12.89 4.63 4.49
C ASN A 11 -11.82 3.74 5.12
N SER A 12 -12.23 2.90 6.07
CA SER A 12 -11.38 1.89 6.70
C SER A 12 -11.83 0.51 6.25
N SER A 13 -10.88 -0.30 5.79
CA SER A 13 -11.11 -1.69 5.42
C SER A 13 -9.99 -2.56 5.99
N ALA A 14 -10.28 -3.83 6.21
CA ALA A 14 -9.29 -4.84 6.56
C ALA A 14 -8.67 -5.51 5.31
N ASP A 15 -9.25 -5.26 4.13
CA ASP A 15 -8.77 -5.81 2.86
C ASP A 15 -7.90 -4.78 2.12
N ASN A 16 -6.58 -4.99 2.22
CA ASN A 16 -5.59 -4.14 1.58
C ASN A 16 -5.64 -4.22 0.05
N ILE A 17 -6.04 -5.37 -0.51
CA ILE A 17 -6.02 -5.61 -1.96
C ILE A 17 -7.13 -4.80 -2.61
N SER A 18 -8.36 -4.92 -2.11
CA SER A 18 -9.49 -4.15 -2.63
C SER A 18 -9.24 -2.64 -2.53
N CYS A 19 -8.62 -2.17 -1.43
CA CYS A 19 -8.26 -0.76 -1.28
C CYS A 19 -7.19 -0.33 -2.30
N ALA A 20 -6.14 -1.13 -2.49
CA ALA A 20 -5.06 -0.82 -3.41
C ALA A 20 -5.50 -0.86 -4.89
N GLN A 21 -6.47 -1.70 -5.25
CA GLN A 21 -7.07 -1.73 -6.59
C GLN A 21 -7.82 -0.43 -6.90
N GLN A 22 -8.58 0.07 -5.93
CA GLN A 22 -9.38 1.29 -6.08
C GLN A 22 -8.55 2.58 -5.95
N ALA A 23 -7.42 2.53 -5.26
CA ALA A 23 -6.58 3.71 -5.01
C ALA A 23 -5.68 4.06 -6.20
N ASP A 24 -5.60 5.34 -6.56
CA ASP A 24 -4.62 5.84 -7.53
C ASP A 24 -3.23 6.03 -6.91
N VAL A 25 -3.21 6.32 -5.60
CA VAL A 25 -2.00 6.53 -4.81
C VAL A 25 -2.04 5.61 -3.59
N VAL A 26 -0.99 4.81 -3.41
CA VAL A 26 -0.87 3.85 -2.31
C VAL A 26 0.31 4.24 -1.43
N VAL A 27 0.05 4.49 -0.15
CA VAL A 27 1.09 4.81 0.85
C VAL A 27 1.26 3.60 1.78
N LEU A 28 2.47 3.03 1.78
CA LEU A 28 2.84 1.91 2.63
C LEU A 28 3.38 2.44 3.96
N ALA A 29 2.51 2.45 4.96
CA ALA A 29 2.80 2.85 6.34
C ALA A 29 2.78 1.64 7.30
N VAL A 30 3.25 0.48 6.84
CA VAL A 30 3.30 -0.76 7.64
C VAL A 30 4.63 -0.88 8.38
N LYS A 31 4.63 -1.62 9.48
CA LYS A 31 5.86 -1.94 10.20
C LYS A 31 6.82 -2.75 9.30
N PRO A 32 8.15 -2.55 9.40
CA PRO A 32 9.13 -3.25 8.57
C PRO A 32 8.97 -4.78 8.57
N GLN A 33 8.67 -5.37 9.73
CA GLN A 33 8.52 -6.82 9.88
C GLN A 33 7.34 -7.39 9.08
N MET A 34 6.31 -6.58 8.80
CA MET A 34 5.11 -7.00 8.06
C MET A 34 5.17 -6.65 6.57
N MET A 35 6.17 -5.88 6.13
CA MET A 35 6.22 -5.33 4.78
C MET A 35 6.20 -6.42 3.71
N ALA A 36 6.97 -7.50 3.89
CA ALA A 36 6.98 -8.62 2.95
C ALA A 36 5.61 -9.30 2.85
N GLN A 37 4.98 -9.59 3.99
CA GLN A 37 3.68 -10.27 4.03
C GLN A 37 2.56 -9.44 3.39
N VAL A 38 2.66 -8.11 3.43
CA VAL A 38 1.70 -7.20 2.81
C VAL A 38 2.00 -6.98 1.32
N CYS A 39 3.28 -6.84 0.94
CA CYS A 39 3.65 -6.52 -0.44
C CYS A 39 3.50 -7.70 -1.40
N LEU A 40 3.77 -8.94 -0.98
CA LEU A 40 3.63 -10.13 -1.83
C LEU A 40 2.22 -10.25 -2.47
N PRO A 41 1.13 -10.32 -1.68
CA PRO A 41 -0.21 -10.46 -2.24
C PRO A 41 -0.64 -9.22 -3.04
N LEU A 42 -0.15 -8.02 -2.67
CA LEU A 42 -0.41 -6.81 -3.43
C LEU A 42 0.24 -6.86 -4.81
N GLN A 43 1.47 -7.36 -4.92
CA GLN A 43 2.17 -7.48 -6.21
C GLN A 43 1.48 -8.48 -7.16
N GLU A 44 0.89 -9.54 -6.62
CA GLU A 44 0.20 -10.57 -7.42
C GLU A 44 -1.20 -10.14 -7.89
N GLN A 45 -1.90 -9.34 -7.10
CA GLN A 45 -3.34 -9.06 -7.30
C GLN A 45 -3.65 -7.62 -7.70
N VAL A 46 -2.66 -6.72 -7.69
CA VAL A 46 -2.83 -5.30 -8.00
C VAL A 46 -1.91 -4.90 -9.14
N ASP A 47 -2.49 -4.33 -10.19
CA ASP A 47 -1.72 -3.70 -11.25
C ASP A 47 -1.30 -2.29 -10.82
N PHE A 48 0.01 -2.09 -10.69
CA PHE A 48 0.64 -0.81 -10.31
C PHE A 48 1.12 0.00 -11.52
N SER A 49 0.90 -0.44 -12.76
CA SER A 49 1.45 0.20 -13.97
C SER A 49 1.01 1.67 -14.14
N GLY A 50 -0.10 2.09 -13.52
CA GLY A 50 -0.59 3.48 -13.53
C GLY A 50 -0.79 4.10 -12.14
N LYS A 51 -0.27 3.48 -11.08
CA LYS A 51 -0.50 3.91 -9.69
C LYS A 51 0.79 4.43 -9.06
N LEU A 52 0.67 5.46 -8.22
CA LEU A 52 1.82 5.97 -7.47
C LEU A 52 1.95 5.22 -6.14
N VAL A 53 3.11 4.59 -5.91
CA VAL A 53 3.39 3.90 -4.64
C VAL A 53 4.45 4.66 -3.85
N LEU A 54 4.11 5.02 -2.60
CA LEU A 54 4.96 5.75 -1.66
C LEU A 54 5.25 4.87 -0.45
N SER A 55 6.50 4.82 0.01
CA SER A 55 6.88 4.10 1.24
C SER A 55 7.46 5.07 2.26
N ILE A 56 6.94 5.03 3.49
CA ILE A 56 7.44 5.80 4.63
C ILE A 56 8.25 4.88 5.58
N ALA A 57 8.36 3.59 5.26
CA ALA A 57 9.06 2.62 6.10
C ALA A 57 10.57 2.89 6.11
N ALA A 58 11.10 3.29 7.27
CA ALA A 58 12.53 3.50 7.47
C ALA A 58 13.32 2.19 7.29
N GLY A 59 14.32 2.21 6.41
CA GLY A 59 15.26 1.10 6.23
C GLY A 59 14.83 -0.02 5.29
N ILE A 60 13.68 0.10 4.59
CA ILE A 60 13.30 -0.86 3.54
C ILE A 60 13.34 -0.18 2.18
N LEU A 61 14.14 -0.74 1.27
CA LEU A 61 14.18 -0.31 -0.13
C LEU A 61 12.92 -0.78 -0.86
N VAL A 62 12.22 0.17 -1.50
CA VAL A 62 11.02 -0.10 -2.34
C VAL A 62 11.31 -1.13 -3.45
N SER A 63 12.57 -1.23 -3.88
CA SER A 63 13.02 -2.14 -4.92
C SER A 63 12.85 -3.64 -4.61
N VAL A 64 12.64 -4.03 -3.34
CA VAL A 64 12.64 -5.44 -2.95
C VAL A 64 11.31 -6.17 -3.21
N SER A 65 10.18 -5.47 -3.41
CA SER A 65 8.88 -6.18 -3.53
C SER A 65 7.83 -5.55 -4.44
N ILE A 66 8.02 -4.33 -4.95
CA ILE A 66 7.05 -3.74 -5.87
C ILE A 66 7.84 -3.25 -7.07
N LYS A 67 7.60 -3.86 -8.24
CA LYS A 67 8.07 -3.32 -9.52
C LYS A 67 7.29 -2.03 -9.78
N CYS A 68 7.69 -0.98 -9.08
CA CYS A 68 7.16 0.35 -9.28
C CYS A 68 7.76 0.84 -10.59
N SER A 69 6.92 0.96 -11.63
CA SER A 69 7.28 1.68 -12.85
C SER A 69 7.38 3.16 -12.47
N ALA A 70 8.51 3.55 -11.90
CA ALA A 70 8.88 4.95 -11.78
C ALA A 70 9.00 5.49 -13.19
N LYS A 71 7.93 6.11 -13.68
CA LYS A 71 7.98 6.91 -14.90
C LYS A 71 8.59 8.25 -14.50
N ALA A 72 9.81 8.47 -14.98
CA ALA A 72 10.49 9.76 -14.92
C ALA A 72 9.71 10.81 -15.71
#